data_AF-A0A6P4D7X1-F1
#
_entry.id   AF-A0A6P4D7X1-F1
#
_cell.length_a   1.000
_cell.length_b   1.000
_cell.length_c   1.000
_cell.angle_alpha   90.00
_cell.angle_beta   90.00
_cell.angle_gamma   90.00
#
_symmetry.space_group_name_H-M   'P 1'
#
loop_
_entity.id
_entity.type
_entity.pdbx_description
1 polymer ?
#
loop_
_entity_poly.entity_id
_entity_poly.type
_entity_poly.pdbx_seq_one_letter_code
_entity_poly.pdbx_strand_id
1 'polypeptide(L)'
;MFGVTTSVLEDLATNGSTYSQRGNATYALKSLLSFDFVFILHMMKEIMGIIDKLCQALQQKSQDILNAMHLVSSTKSLIQQLRDSSWRALLEKVSSFCNDHAIQIPDMGASFSDIIRSRRKKDVVTVEHHYRVDIFTSVIDFQLKELNSRFSEQATELFILSTSLDPKDAFKLFSVCNICNLAKNFYSLDFSEQEKIQLDYELQHYELDVVKTPDF
;
A
#
# COMPACT_ATOMS: atom_id res chain seq x y z
N MET A 1 -25.19 -0.82 1.27
CA MET A 1 -25.16 -0.70 -0.21
C MET A 1 -25.38 -2.05 -0.88
N PHE A 2 -24.70 -3.13 -0.44
CA PHE A 2 -24.79 -4.47 -1.04
C PHE A 2 -26.23 -4.96 -1.31
N GLY A 3 -27.11 -4.98 -0.30
CA GLY A 3 -28.49 -5.44 -0.47
C GLY A 3 -29.33 -4.61 -1.46
N VAL A 4 -29.10 -3.30 -1.54
CA VAL A 4 -29.78 -2.44 -2.53
C VAL A 4 -29.29 -2.77 -3.93
N THR A 5 -27.97 -2.94 -4.10
CA THR A 5 -27.37 -3.29 -5.40
C THR A 5 -27.83 -4.67 -5.88
N THR A 6 -27.93 -5.67 -4.99
CA THR A 6 -28.43 -7.00 -5.36
C THR A 6 -29.89 -6.92 -5.81
N SER A 7 -30.76 -6.23 -5.08
CA SER A 7 -32.18 -6.09 -5.45
C SER A 7 -32.36 -5.37 -6.78
N VAL A 8 -31.58 -4.32 -7.04
CA VAL A 8 -31.64 -3.62 -8.34
C VAL A 8 -31.17 -4.51 -9.48
N LEU A 9 -30.12 -5.31 -9.28
CA LEU A 9 -29.64 -6.24 -10.31
C LEU A 9 -30.61 -7.41 -10.54
N GLU A 10 -31.28 -7.90 -9.51
CA GLU A 10 -32.34 -8.91 -9.62
C GLU A 10 -33.55 -8.38 -10.41
N ASP A 11 -33.99 -7.16 -10.11
CA ASP A 11 -35.07 -6.50 -10.85
C ASP A 11 -34.68 -6.29 -12.32
N LEU A 12 -33.47 -5.79 -12.60
CA LEU A 12 -33.01 -5.61 -13.98
C LEU A 12 -32.81 -6.93 -14.72
N ALA A 13 -32.41 -8.00 -14.04
CA ALA A 13 -32.26 -9.33 -14.63
C ALA A 13 -33.62 -9.93 -15.04
N THR A 14 -34.67 -9.63 -14.29
CA THR A 14 -36.03 -10.16 -14.52
C THR A 14 -36.86 -9.26 -15.43
N ASN A 15 -36.86 -7.95 -15.16
CA ASN A 15 -37.75 -6.94 -15.75
C ASN A 15 -37.03 -6.00 -16.75
N GLY A 16 -35.75 -6.22 -17.04
CA GLY A 16 -35.00 -5.38 -17.96
C GLY A 16 -35.63 -5.29 -19.36
N SER A 17 -35.73 -4.07 -19.90
CA SER A 17 -36.49 -3.79 -21.13
C SER A 17 -35.87 -4.41 -22.39
N THR A 18 -34.58 -4.74 -22.35
CA THR A 18 -33.88 -5.42 -23.45
C THR A 18 -33.27 -6.75 -22.99
N TYR A 19 -33.11 -7.69 -23.93
CA TYR A 19 -32.39 -8.95 -23.67
C TYR A 19 -30.94 -8.70 -23.20
N SER A 20 -30.28 -7.69 -23.76
CA SER A 20 -28.91 -7.33 -23.37
C SER A 20 -28.85 -6.83 -21.93
N GLN A 21 -29.77 -5.97 -21.50
CA GLN A 21 -29.82 -5.52 -20.10
C GLN A 21 -30.06 -6.67 -19.13
N ARG A 22 -31.02 -7.55 -19.42
CA ARG A 22 -31.30 -8.73 -18.57
C ARG A 22 -30.06 -9.61 -18.46
N GLY A 23 -29.41 -9.94 -19.59
CA GLY A 23 -28.19 -10.73 -19.61
C GLY A 23 -27.04 -10.09 -18.83
N ASN A 24 -26.80 -8.79 -19.01
CA ASN A 24 -25.77 -8.04 -18.28
C ASN A 24 -26.04 -8.02 -16.77
N ALA A 25 -27.28 -7.77 -16.37
CA ALA A 25 -27.68 -7.75 -14.96
C ALA A 25 -27.54 -9.13 -14.32
N THR A 26 -27.96 -10.21 -15.00
CA THR A 26 -27.75 -11.59 -14.52
C THR A 26 -26.27 -11.91 -14.35
N TYR A 27 -25.42 -11.53 -15.31
CA TYR A 27 -23.98 -11.75 -15.22
C TYR A 27 -23.37 -10.97 -14.04
N ALA A 28 -23.68 -9.67 -13.92
CA ALA A 28 -23.19 -8.83 -12.84
C ALA A 28 -23.64 -9.34 -11.47
N LEU A 29 -24.88 -9.78 -11.33
CA LEU A 29 -25.41 -10.37 -10.11
C LEU A 29 -24.65 -11.66 -9.75
N LYS A 30 -24.43 -12.54 -10.73
CA LYS A 30 -23.66 -13.78 -10.53
C LYS A 30 -22.22 -13.50 -10.10
N SER A 31 -21.58 -12.49 -10.69
CA SER A 31 -20.23 -12.07 -10.29
C SER A 31 -20.23 -11.49 -8.88
N LEU A 32 -21.18 -10.61 -8.55
CA LEU A 32 -21.28 -9.97 -7.24
C LEU A 32 -21.58 -10.97 -6.10
N LEU A 33 -22.32 -12.04 -6.41
CA LEU A 33 -22.62 -13.16 -5.52
C LEU A 33 -21.60 -14.31 -5.62
N SER A 34 -20.41 -14.07 -6.15
CA SER A 34 -19.34 -15.06 -6.18
C SER A 34 -18.39 -14.87 -5.00
N PHE A 35 -17.86 -15.99 -4.49
CA PHE A 35 -16.82 -15.95 -3.46
C PHE A 35 -15.59 -15.15 -3.91
N ASP A 36 -15.17 -15.31 -5.18
CA ASP A 36 -14.05 -14.58 -5.78
C ASP A 36 -14.20 -13.06 -5.61
N PHE A 37 -15.37 -12.54 -5.96
CA PHE A 37 -15.64 -11.11 -5.86
C PHE A 37 -15.64 -10.63 -4.41
N VAL A 38 -16.33 -11.34 -3.51
CA VAL A 38 -16.38 -10.97 -2.08
C VAL A 38 -14.98 -11.00 -1.47
N PHE A 39 -14.19 -12.02 -1.80
CA PHE A 39 -12.83 -12.19 -1.32
C PHE A 39 -11.92 -11.04 -1.79
N ILE A 40 -11.92 -10.73 -3.09
CA ILE A 40 -11.16 -9.61 -3.65
C ILE A 40 -11.62 -8.29 -3.03
N LEU A 41 -12.93 -8.08 -2.88
CA LEU A 41 -13.48 -6.86 -2.30
C LEU A 41 -12.97 -6.63 -0.87
N HIS A 42 -13.03 -7.66 -0.01
CA HIS A 42 -12.56 -7.56 1.36
C HIS A 42 -11.04 -7.38 1.43
N MET A 43 -10.27 -8.09 0.60
CA MET A 43 -8.83 -7.92 0.51
C MET A 43 -8.46 -6.49 0.10
N MET A 44 -9.07 -5.98 -0.96
CA MET A 44 -8.83 -4.63 -1.44
C MET A 44 -9.21 -3.58 -0.40
N LYS A 45 -10.30 -3.79 0.36
CA LYS A 45 -10.69 -2.91 1.46
C LYS A 45 -9.59 -2.81 2.54
N GLU A 46 -9.00 -3.93 2.94
CA GLU A 46 -7.91 -3.93 3.94
C GLU A 46 -6.66 -3.22 3.40
N ILE A 47 -6.24 -3.54 2.16
CA ILE A 47 -5.09 -2.88 1.52
C ILE A 47 -5.32 -1.38 1.37
N MET A 48 -6.48 -0.98 0.83
CA MET A 48 -6.86 0.42 0.65
C MET A 48 -6.88 1.16 1.99
N GLY A 49 -7.43 0.54 3.04
CA GLY A 49 -7.46 1.12 4.39
C GLY A 49 -6.07 1.42 4.96
N ILE A 50 -5.08 0.56 4.67
CA ILE A 50 -3.69 0.77 5.11
C ILE A 50 -3.02 1.91 4.31
N ILE A 51 -3.21 1.96 2.99
CA ILE A 51 -2.54 2.95 2.13
C ILE A 51 -3.23 4.32 2.16
N ASP A 52 -4.51 4.40 2.56
CA ASP A 52 -5.32 5.63 2.52
C ASP A 52 -4.64 6.82 3.21
N LYS A 53 -4.11 6.62 4.43
CA LYS A 53 -3.40 7.66 5.17
C LYS A 53 -2.18 8.20 4.41
N LEU A 54 -1.40 7.30 3.79
CA LEU A 54 -0.25 7.69 2.99
C LEU A 54 -0.71 8.44 1.72
N CYS A 55 -1.74 7.93 1.03
CA CYS A 55 -2.30 8.59 -0.15
C CYS A 55 -2.78 10.01 0.17
N GLN A 56 -3.51 10.20 1.26
CA GLN A 56 -3.97 11.52 1.69
C GLN A 56 -2.80 12.46 1.97
N ALA A 57 -1.79 12.00 2.73
CA ALA A 57 -0.60 12.82 3.03
C ALA A 57 0.16 13.22 1.75
N LEU A 58 0.33 12.30 0.81
CA LEU A 58 1.01 12.56 -0.47
C LEU A 58 0.16 13.42 -1.43
N GLN A 59 -1.15 13.50 -1.25
CA GLN A 59 -2.02 14.34 -2.09
C GLN A 59 -2.21 15.76 -1.53
N GLN A 60 -1.66 16.08 -0.36
CA GLN A 60 -1.71 17.43 0.19
C GLN A 60 -0.89 18.42 -0.66
N LYS A 61 -1.39 19.64 -0.80
CA LYS A 61 -0.71 20.72 -1.54
C LYS A 61 0.63 21.11 -0.90
N SER A 62 0.70 21.07 0.43
CA SER A 62 1.90 21.31 1.22
C SER A 62 2.24 20.03 1.97
N GLN A 63 3.28 19.33 1.52
CA GLN A 63 3.71 18.09 2.14
C GLN A 63 4.73 18.37 3.24
N ASP A 64 4.54 17.75 4.40
CA ASP A 64 5.61 17.55 5.38
C ASP A 64 6.37 16.28 4.98
N ILE A 65 7.57 16.47 4.42
CA ILE A 65 8.39 15.38 3.88
C ILE A 65 8.77 14.40 4.98
N LEU A 66 9.11 14.88 6.17
CA LEU A 66 9.51 14.02 7.29
C LEU A 66 8.34 13.13 7.70
N ASN A 67 7.17 13.72 7.90
CA ASN A 67 5.96 12.96 8.22
C ASN A 67 5.57 11.98 7.09
N ALA A 68 5.69 12.40 5.82
CA ALA A 68 5.42 11.54 4.68
C ALA A 68 6.36 10.32 4.65
N MET A 69 7.66 10.49 4.92
CA MET A 69 8.60 9.38 4.97
C MET A 69 8.33 8.43 6.14
N HIS A 70 7.91 8.95 7.31
CA HIS A 70 7.45 8.12 8.41
C HIS A 70 6.18 7.33 8.07
N LEU A 71 5.25 7.94 7.34
CA LEU A 71 4.04 7.26 6.84
C LEU A 71 4.41 6.16 5.85
N VAL A 72 5.36 6.39 4.93
CA VAL A 72 5.85 5.36 4.01
C VAL A 72 6.35 4.14 4.78
N SER A 73 7.22 4.34 5.77
CA SER A 73 7.77 3.24 6.60
C SER A 73 6.67 2.50 7.36
N SER A 74 5.76 3.24 7.99
CA SER A 74 4.64 2.65 8.74
C SER A 74 3.69 1.86 7.83
N THR A 75 3.37 2.39 6.65
CA THR A 75 2.54 1.73 5.64
C THR A 75 3.19 0.44 5.15
N LYS A 76 4.50 0.43 4.87
CA LYS A 76 5.23 -0.79 4.49
C LYS A 76 5.14 -1.85 5.60
N SER A 77 5.36 -1.46 6.86
CA SER A 77 5.25 -2.39 8.00
C SER A 77 3.84 -2.95 8.15
N LEU A 78 2.80 -2.13 8.01
CA LEU A 78 1.40 -2.58 8.10
C LEU A 78 1.03 -3.55 6.96
N ILE A 79 1.49 -3.29 5.73
CA ILE A 79 1.24 -4.21 4.60
C ILE A 79 1.98 -5.54 4.80
N GLN A 80 3.21 -5.52 5.33
CA GLN A 80 3.93 -6.74 5.70
C GLN A 80 3.19 -7.52 6.79
N GLN A 81 2.68 -6.85 7.83
CA GLN A 81 1.89 -7.49 8.87
C GLN A 81 0.58 -8.09 8.32
N LEU A 82 -0.08 -7.42 7.37
CA LEU A 82 -1.25 -7.93 6.67
C LEU A 82 -0.92 -9.29 6.03
N ARG A 83 0.19 -9.36 5.30
CA ARG A 83 0.66 -10.59 4.64
C ARG A 83 0.89 -11.74 5.63
N ASP A 84 1.65 -11.47 6.69
CA ASP A 84 2.23 -12.53 7.51
C ASP A 84 1.24 -13.09 8.54
N SER A 85 0.26 -12.28 8.96
CA SER A 85 -0.61 -12.62 10.10
C SER A 85 -2.10 -12.52 9.82
N SER A 86 -2.54 -11.79 8.79
CA SER A 86 -3.96 -11.44 8.64
C SER A 86 -4.77 -12.38 7.73
N TRP A 87 -4.14 -13.42 7.16
CA TRP A 87 -4.85 -14.40 6.31
C TRP A 87 -6.11 -14.96 6.97
N ARG A 88 -5.97 -15.50 8.20
CA ARG A 88 -7.11 -16.12 8.91
C ARG A 88 -8.21 -15.12 9.21
N ALA A 89 -7.85 -13.92 9.68
CA ALA A 89 -8.80 -12.87 10.00
C ALA A 89 -9.55 -12.38 8.76
N LEU A 90 -8.88 -12.26 7.61
CA LEU A 90 -9.53 -11.93 6.35
C LEU A 90 -10.51 -13.04 5.93
N LEU A 91 -10.08 -14.29 5.98
CA LEU A 91 -10.91 -15.43 5.60
C LEU A 91 -12.16 -15.56 6.47
N GLU A 92 -12.04 -15.29 7.77
CA GLU A 92 -13.17 -15.27 8.70
C GLU A 92 -14.18 -14.16 8.35
N LYS A 93 -13.71 -12.93 8.09
CA LYS A 93 -14.55 -11.82 7.63
C LYS A 93 -15.30 -12.16 6.32
N VAL A 94 -14.58 -12.73 5.35
CA VAL A 94 -15.16 -13.14 4.06
C VAL A 94 -16.19 -14.25 4.26
N SER A 95 -15.88 -15.25 5.08
CA SER A 95 -16.78 -16.38 5.34
C SER A 95 -18.05 -15.93 6.06
N SER A 96 -17.94 -15.04 7.05
CA SER A 96 -19.09 -14.42 7.73
C SER A 96 -19.98 -13.71 6.72
N PHE A 97 -19.40 -12.85 5.89
CA PHE A 97 -20.16 -12.12 4.87
C PHE A 97 -20.85 -13.07 3.88
N CYS A 98 -20.15 -14.11 3.42
CA CYS A 98 -20.73 -15.09 2.50
C CYS A 98 -21.91 -15.84 3.14
N ASN A 99 -21.79 -16.24 4.41
CA ASN A 99 -22.87 -16.91 5.13
C ASN A 99 -24.09 -15.99 5.31
N ASP A 100 -23.88 -14.72 5.67
CA ASP A 100 -24.94 -13.72 5.86
C ASP A 100 -25.72 -13.44 4.57
N HIS A 101 -25.09 -13.64 3.42
CA HIS A 101 -25.65 -13.38 2.10
C HIS A 101 -25.93 -14.65 1.27
N ALA A 102 -25.87 -15.84 1.89
CA ALA A 102 -26.10 -17.13 1.24
C ALA A 102 -25.22 -17.37 -0.01
N ILE A 103 -23.99 -16.85 0.00
CA ILE A 103 -22.99 -17.03 -1.05
C ILE A 103 -22.25 -18.35 -0.79
N GLN A 104 -22.13 -19.19 -1.82
CA GLN A 104 -21.44 -20.47 -1.69
C GLN A 104 -19.94 -20.26 -1.45
N ILE A 105 -19.45 -20.80 -0.33
CA ILE A 105 -18.03 -20.84 0.01
C ILE A 105 -17.44 -22.12 -0.62
N PRO A 106 -16.34 -22.02 -1.39
CA PRO A 106 -15.72 -23.19 -1.98
C PRO A 106 -15.04 -24.05 -0.90
N ASP A 107 -14.98 -25.36 -1.13
CA ASP A 107 -14.24 -26.27 -0.26
C ASP A 107 -12.73 -25.99 -0.37
N MET A 108 -12.15 -25.46 0.71
CA MET A 108 -10.74 -25.08 0.79
C MET A 108 -9.78 -26.26 0.60
N GLY A 109 -10.22 -27.48 0.91
CA GLY A 109 -9.46 -28.71 0.72
C GLY A 109 -9.58 -29.32 -0.67
N ALA A 110 -10.51 -28.85 -1.51
CA ALA A 110 -10.72 -29.39 -2.84
C ALA A 110 -9.55 -29.08 -3.77
N SER A 111 -9.42 -29.89 -4.83
CA SER A 111 -8.47 -29.62 -5.90
C SER A 111 -8.90 -28.41 -6.71
N PHE A 112 -8.01 -27.44 -6.80
CA PHE A 112 -8.16 -26.27 -7.63
C PHE A 112 -7.65 -26.56 -9.04
N SER A 113 -8.55 -26.52 -10.03
CA SER A 113 -8.23 -26.80 -11.43
C SER A 113 -8.74 -25.70 -12.36
N ASP A 114 -7.88 -24.71 -12.64
CA ASP A 114 -8.13 -23.76 -13.72
C ASP A 114 -8.05 -24.45 -15.08
N ILE A 115 -8.86 -23.98 -16.05
CA ILE A 115 -8.80 -24.39 -17.47
C ILE A 115 -7.37 -24.28 -18.04
N ILE A 116 -6.56 -23.35 -17.50
CA ILE A 116 -5.16 -23.14 -17.90
C ILE A 116 -4.21 -24.14 -17.22
N ARG A 117 -4.44 -24.49 -15.94
CA ARG A 117 -3.60 -25.46 -15.19
C ARG A 117 -3.86 -26.89 -15.64
N SER A 118 -5.12 -27.23 -15.95
CA SER A 118 -5.50 -28.56 -16.44
C SER A 118 -4.78 -28.93 -17.75
N ARG A 119 -4.50 -27.95 -18.61
CA ARG A 119 -3.72 -28.14 -19.85
C ARG A 119 -2.22 -28.32 -19.64
N ARG A 120 -1.67 -27.87 -18.50
CA ARG A 120 -0.22 -27.84 -18.23
C ARG A 120 0.29 -28.98 -17.35
N LYS A 121 -0.55 -29.93 -16.91
CA LYS A 121 -0.19 -31.03 -15.99
C LYS A 121 0.67 -30.55 -14.80
N LYS A 122 0.32 -29.41 -14.21
CA LYS A 122 0.95 -28.94 -12.97
C LYS A 122 0.33 -29.66 -11.77
N ASP A 123 1.06 -29.72 -10.67
CA ASP A 123 0.63 -30.33 -9.41
C ASP A 123 -0.78 -29.90 -9.00
N VAL A 124 -1.52 -30.82 -8.37
CA VAL A 124 -2.84 -30.53 -7.81
C VAL A 124 -2.67 -29.53 -6.66
N VAL A 125 -3.10 -28.30 -6.89
CA VAL A 125 -3.09 -27.22 -5.90
C VAL A 125 -4.44 -27.20 -5.18
N THR A 126 -4.49 -26.88 -3.88
CA THR A 126 -5.76 -26.74 -3.16
C THR A 126 -6.41 -25.39 -3.41
N VAL A 127 -7.73 -25.29 -3.22
CA VAL A 127 -8.46 -24.02 -3.26
C VAL A 127 -7.88 -23.02 -2.25
N GLU A 128 -7.53 -23.46 -1.04
CA GLU A 128 -6.88 -22.57 -0.06
C GLU A 128 -5.57 -21.99 -0.60
N HIS A 129 -4.72 -22.81 -1.23
CA HIS A 129 -3.46 -22.34 -1.78
C HIS A 129 -3.69 -21.31 -2.88
N HIS A 130 -4.71 -21.51 -3.73
CA HIS A 130 -5.07 -20.53 -4.74
C HIS A 130 -5.39 -19.16 -4.12
N TYR A 131 -6.32 -19.09 -3.17
CA TYR A 131 -6.69 -17.81 -2.57
C TYR A 131 -5.57 -17.21 -1.70
N ARG A 132 -4.87 -18.04 -0.91
CA ARG A 132 -3.86 -17.58 0.04
C ARG A 132 -2.55 -17.19 -0.63
N VAL A 133 -2.03 -18.04 -1.49
CA VAL A 133 -0.70 -17.89 -2.09
C VAL A 133 -0.81 -17.18 -3.43
N ASP A 134 -1.58 -17.73 -4.36
CA ASP A 134 -1.63 -17.21 -5.72
C ASP A 134 -2.29 -15.82 -5.79
N ILE A 135 -3.28 -15.53 -4.94
CA ILE A 135 -3.97 -14.23 -4.91
C ILE A 135 -3.47 -13.37 -3.74
N PHE A 136 -3.80 -13.71 -2.50
CA PHE A 136 -3.58 -12.83 -1.34
C PHE A 136 -2.10 -12.46 -1.14
N THR A 137 -1.22 -13.46 -1.07
CA THR A 137 0.21 -13.22 -0.93
C THR A 137 0.77 -12.47 -2.13
N SER A 138 0.45 -12.90 -3.36
CA SER A 138 0.94 -12.26 -4.59
C SER A 138 0.54 -10.79 -4.70
N VAL A 139 -0.72 -10.44 -4.39
CA VAL A 139 -1.20 -9.06 -4.46
C VAL A 139 -0.49 -8.20 -3.42
N ILE A 140 -0.32 -8.69 -2.19
CA ILE A 140 0.37 -7.94 -1.15
C ILE A 140 1.86 -7.77 -1.47
N ASP A 141 2.53 -8.82 -1.95
CA ASP A 141 3.93 -8.76 -2.38
C ASP A 141 4.12 -7.75 -3.52
N PHE A 142 3.16 -7.68 -4.44
CA PHE A 142 3.15 -6.65 -5.48
C PHE A 142 3.05 -5.24 -4.90
N GLN A 143 2.16 -4.99 -3.94
CA GLN A 143 2.05 -3.68 -3.28
C GLN A 143 3.34 -3.29 -2.54
N LEU A 144 3.95 -4.22 -1.80
CA LEU A 144 5.24 -3.99 -1.14
C LEU A 144 6.34 -3.69 -2.14
N LYS A 145 6.40 -4.43 -3.25
CA LYS A 145 7.39 -4.20 -4.30
C LYS A 145 7.24 -2.81 -4.92
N GLU A 146 6.02 -2.39 -5.24
CA GLU A 146 5.76 -1.05 -5.78
C GLU A 146 6.17 0.04 -4.79
N LEU A 147 5.80 -0.09 -3.51
CA LEU A 147 6.19 0.87 -2.47
C LEU A 147 7.71 0.93 -2.27
N ASN A 148 8.39 -0.21 -2.27
CA ASN A 148 9.84 -0.26 -2.14
C ASN A 148 10.57 0.27 -3.38
N SER A 149 10.00 0.10 -4.57
CA SER A 149 10.56 0.66 -5.80
C SER A 149 10.40 2.19 -5.85
N ARG A 150 9.27 2.72 -5.39
CA ARG A 150 8.99 4.17 -5.43
C ARG A 150 9.67 4.92 -4.30
N PHE A 151 9.72 4.32 -3.11
CA PHE A 151 10.36 4.85 -1.93
C PHE A 151 11.44 3.89 -1.47
N SER A 152 12.55 3.83 -2.23
CA SER A 152 13.70 3.01 -1.83
C SER A 152 14.30 3.53 -0.53
N GLU A 153 15.04 2.69 0.18
CA GLU A 153 15.73 3.09 1.42
C GLU A 153 16.61 4.31 1.18
N GLN A 154 17.36 4.31 0.08
CA GLN A 154 18.21 5.42 -0.34
C GLN A 154 17.40 6.70 -0.59
N ALA A 155 16.25 6.63 -1.27
CA ALA A 155 15.40 7.80 -1.50
C ALA A 155 14.80 8.33 -0.19
N THR A 156 14.32 7.43 0.69
CA THR A 156 13.78 7.83 1.99
C THR A 156 14.84 8.47 2.89
N GLU A 157 16.05 7.93 2.91
CA GLU A 157 17.17 8.50 3.65
C GLU A 157 17.55 9.88 3.11
N LEU A 158 17.66 10.03 1.78
CA LEU A 158 17.92 11.32 1.15
C LEU A 158 16.91 12.38 1.61
N PHE A 159 15.61 12.07 1.56
CA PHE A 159 14.56 12.98 1.95
C PHE A 159 14.59 13.32 3.44
N ILE A 160 14.85 12.34 4.31
CA ILE A 160 14.99 12.56 5.76
C ILE A 160 16.19 13.45 6.07
N LEU A 161 17.35 13.21 5.45
CA LEU A 161 18.52 14.06 5.66
C LEU A 161 18.26 15.49 5.16
N SER A 162 17.60 15.62 4.01
CA SER A 162 17.25 16.91 3.39
C SER A 162 16.31 17.76 4.24
N THR A 163 15.54 17.17 5.17
CA THR A 163 14.67 17.97 6.07
C THR A 163 15.47 18.88 6.99
N SER A 164 16.77 18.60 7.19
CA SER A 164 17.68 19.45 7.97
C SER A 164 17.96 20.80 7.29
N LEU A 165 17.58 20.94 6.02
CA LEU A 165 17.68 22.17 5.24
C LEU A 165 16.35 22.94 5.18
N ASP A 166 15.28 22.47 5.83
CA ASP A 166 13.98 23.16 5.86
C ASP A 166 14.06 24.38 6.80
N PRO A 167 13.86 25.63 6.29
CA PRO A 167 13.90 26.83 7.13
C PRO A 167 12.67 27.00 8.03
N LYS A 168 11.62 26.17 7.89
CA LYS A 168 10.40 26.28 8.71
C LYS A 168 10.70 26.22 10.20
N ASP A 169 9.85 26.91 10.97
CA ASP A 169 9.92 26.99 12.43
C ASP A 169 11.33 27.37 12.93
N ALA A 170 11.99 28.31 12.24
CA ALA A 170 13.36 28.75 12.51
C ALA A 170 14.37 27.59 12.50
N PHE A 171 14.40 26.83 11.40
CA PHE A 171 15.32 25.71 11.22
C PHE A 171 15.22 24.63 12.31
N LYS A 172 14.00 24.37 12.82
CA LYS A 172 13.75 23.41 13.91
C LYS A 172 14.35 22.01 13.69
N LEU A 173 14.41 21.57 12.44
CA LEU A 173 14.93 20.24 12.06
C LEU A 173 16.43 20.24 11.72
N PHE A 174 17.12 21.37 11.86
CA PHE A 174 18.52 21.50 11.52
C PHE A 174 19.38 20.52 12.31
N SER A 175 20.32 19.90 11.60
CA SER A 175 21.28 18.96 12.18
C SER A 175 22.53 18.94 11.32
N VAL A 176 23.65 19.40 11.91
CA VAL A 176 24.98 19.38 11.27
C VAL A 176 25.31 17.96 10.80
N CYS A 177 25.11 16.97 11.66
CA CYS A 177 25.39 15.56 11.35
C CYS A 177 24.60 15.08 10.13
N ASN A 178 23.31 15.40 10.04
CA ASN A 178 22.48 14.99 8.91
C ASN A 178 22.92 15.65 7.60
N ILE A 179 23.28 16.94 7.63
CA ILE A 179 23.77 17.65 6.44
C ILE A 179 25.14 17.10 6.00
N CYS A 180 26.03 16.81 6.94
CA CYS A 180 27.29 16.15 6.64
C CYS A 180 27.08 14.74 6.05
N ASN A 181 26.12 13.97 6.58
CA ASN A 181 25.75 12.67 6.01
C ASN A 181 25.17 12.81 4.61
N LEU A 182 24.38 13.87 4.35
CA LEU A 182 23.86 14.18 3.02
C LEU A 182 25.01 14.40 2.02
N ALA A 183 25.97 15.26 2.37
CA ALA A 183 27.15 15.52 1.54
C ALA A 183 28.01 14.27 1.33
N LYS A 184 28.20 13.46 2.38
CA LYS A 184 29.03 12.24 2.33
C LYS A 184 28.38 11.10 1.54
N ASN A 185 27.09 10.86 1.71
CA ASN A 185 26.42 9.68 1.19
C ASN A 185 25.77 9.92 -0.19
N PHE A 186 25.34 11.14 -0.48
CA PHE A 186 24.55 11.45 -1.68
C PHE A 186 25.24 12.40 -2.66
N TYR A 187 26.08 13.31 -2.15
CA TYR A 187 26.80 14.30 -2.96
C TYR A 187 28.32 14.12 -2.87
N SER A 188 28.78 12.88 -2.72
CA SER A 188 30.19 12.57 -2.43
C SER A 188 31.17 13.03 -3.52
N LEU A 189 30.68 13.22 -4.76
CA LEU A 189 31.43 13.69 -5.92
C LEU A 189 31.50 15.22 -6.01
N ASP A 190 30.59 15.93 -5.32
CA ASP A 190 30.52 17.40 -5.35
C ASP A 190 31.41 18.04 -4.28
N PHE A 191 31.95 17.24 -3.36
CA PHE A 191 32.84 17.69 -2.29
C PHE A 191 34.13 16.86 -2.26
N SER A 192 35.27 17.54 -2.17
CA SER A 192 36.54 16.93 -1.77
C SER A 192 36.52 16.50 -0.30
N GLU A 193 37.43 15.60 0.09
CA GLU A 193 37.54 15.18 1.50
C GLU A 193 37.87 16.35 2.44
N GLN A 194 38.64 17.33 1.96
CA GLN A 194 38.94 18.54 2.72
C GLN A 194 37.68 19.40 2.94
N GLU A 195 36.87 19.59 1.90
CA GLU A 195 35.61 20.33 1.99
C GLU A 195 34.59 19.64 2.89
N LYS A 196 34.54 18.29 2.92
CA LYS A 196 33.67 17.54 3.83
C LYS A 196 34.04 17.74 5.30
N ILE A 197 35.34 17.88 5.61
CA ILE A 197 35.82 18.18 6.97
C ILE A 197 35.49 19.62 7.32
N GLN A 198 35.74 20.56 6.40
CA GLN A 198 35.46 21.97 6.63
C GLN A 198 33.95 22.24 6.80
N LEU A 199 33.11 21.57 6.02
CA LEU A 199 31.65 21.69 6.08
C LEU A 199 31.10 21.47 7.49
N ASP A 200 31.65 20.51 8.26
CA ASP A 200 31.23 20.26 9.63
C ASP A 200 31.44 21.48 10.54
N TYR A 201 32.62 22.12 10.45
CA TYR A 201 32.93 23.33 11.23
C TYR A 201 32.09 24.54 10.78
N GLU A 202 31.94 24.74 9.48
CA GLU A 202 31.13 25.86 8.94
C GLU A 202 29.66 25.74 9.37
N LEU A 203 29.11 24.53 9.38
CA LEU A 203 27.74 24.28 9.82
C LEU A 203 27.56 24.50 11.33
N GLN A 204 28.57 24.21 12.15
CA GLN A 204 28.53 24.52 13.59
C GLN A 204 28.51 26.04 13.84
N HIS A 205 29.27 26.82 13.06
CA HIS A 205 29.19 28.27 13.08
C HIS A 205 27.81 28.76 12.64
N TYR A 206 27.29 28.25 11.52
CA TYR A 206 25.96 28.58 11.03
C TYR A 206 24.85 28.31 12.06
N GLU A 207 24.94 27.20 12.80
CA GLU A 207 23.97 26.86 13.86
C GLU A 207 23.93 27.91 14.97
N LEU A 208 25.09 28.45 15.36
CA LEU A 208 25.18 29.48 16.39
C LEU A 208 24.74 30.85 15.87
N ASP A 209 25.15 31.19 14.65
CA ASP A 209 25.01 32.54 14.09
C ASP A 209 23.65 32.82 13.44
N VAL A 210 22.96 31.78 12.95
CA VAL A 210 21.71 31.93 12.19
C VAL A 210 20.55 31.13 12.79
N VAL A 211 20.80 29.91 13.28
CA VAL A 211 19.71 29.05 13.80
C VAL A 211 19.30 29.42 15.23
N LYS A 212 20.23 29.91 16.05
CA LYS A 212 19.99 30.20 17.49
C LYS A 212 19.80 31.68 17.82
N THR A 213 19.98 32.57 16.86
CA THR A 213 19.89 34.03 17.02
C THR A 213 18.46 34.50 16.72
N PRO A 214 17.79 35.19 17.67
CA PRO A 214 16.37 35.56 17.54
C PRO A 214 16.06 36.73 16.60
N ASP A 215 17.07 37.32 15.96
CA ASP A 215 16.92 38.50 15.08
C ASP A 215 16.74 38.15 13.59
N PHE A 216 16.65 36.84 13.24
CA PHE A 216 16.36 36.32 11.89
C PHE A 216 15.16 35.36 11.88
#